data_AF-A0A7C2JEL1-F1
#
_entry.id   AF-A0A7C2JEL1-F1
#
_cell.length_a   1.000
_cell.length_b   1.000
_cell.length_c   1.000
_cell.angle_alpha   90.00
_cell.angle_beta   90.00
_cell.angle_gamma   90.00
#
_symmetry.space_group_name_H-M   'P 1'
#
loop_
_entity.id
_entity.type
_entity.pdbx_description
1 polymer ?
#
loop_
_entity_poly.entity_id
_entity_poly.type
_entity_poly.pdbx_seq_one_letter_code
_entity_poly.pdbx_strand_id
1 'polypeptide(L)'
;MLFDLFRVCVVAGSALAWQPSGQGIIDSLLALDHMGRMPVAYFRVNDESGPKAADPAGLPGNSSRPAAINIISSILSGIDEAVVKEFRTAWKVSGSGIMKREGVVLLYRMPGGSIKARSQGCSNEYRQFTFPWKPNIIAVVHTHPNDSDPRPTREDSRVADRFAVPIFTITRRGMFVYDPATKKVSRLFKNLDWLKPPANIQVSTGKREPTKKPFTVE
;
A
#
# COMPACT_ATOMS: atom_id res chain seq x y z
N MET A 1 1.49 30.07 9.39
CA MET A 1 1.24 28.70 8.88
C MET A 1 2.06 27.76 9.74
N LEU A 2 1.40 27.03 10.64
CA LEU A 2 2.03 26.23 11.69
C LEU A 2 2.47 24.88 11.10
N PHE A 3 3.74 24.52 11.27
CA PHE A 3 4.28 23.24 10.83
C PHE A 3 3.95 22.16 11.87
N ASP A 4 3.19 21.15 11.48
CA ASP A 4 2.97 19.95 12.29
C ASP A 4 4.23 19.07 12.28
N LEU A 5 5.03 19.20 13.34
CA LEU A 5 6.19 18.36 13.61
C LEU A 5 5.76 17.25 14.60
N PHE A 6 5.40 16.07 14.12
CA PHE A 6 5.14 14.92 14.99
C PHE A 6 6.42 14.09 15.18
N ARG A 7 6.96 14.10 16.41
CA ARG A 7 8.00 13.18 16.90
C ARG A 7 7.36 11.84 17.30
N VAL A 8 7.99 10.73 16.92
CA VAL A 8 7.74 9.39 17.47
C VAL A 8 9.04 8.88 18.10
N CYS A 9 8.93 8.34 19.32
CA CYS A 9 10.05 7.89 20.15
C CYS A 9 10.86 6.74 19.54
N VAL A 10 12.18 6.94 19.56
CA VAL A 10 13.23 5.92 19.60
C VAL A 10 13.18 5.21 20.95
N VAL A 11 13.26 3.87 20.97
CA VAL A 11 13.85 3.12 22.09
C VAL A 11 14.91 2.20 21.52
N ALA A 12 16.10 2.30 22.10
CA ALA A 12 17.36 1.71 21.68
C ALA A 12 17.36 0.17 21.70
N GLY A 13 18.18 -0.43 20.83
CA GLY A 13 18.48 -1.85 20.86
C GLY A 13 19.39 -2.29 19.72
N SER A 14 20.70 -2.18 19.96
CA SER A 14 21.82 -2.82 19.23
C SER A 14 22.20 -2.24 17.86
N ALA A 15 23.26 -1.43 17.91
CA ALA A 15 24.08 -1.06 16.78
C ALA A 15 24.72 -2.30 16.14
N LEU A 16 24.54 -2.45 14.82
CA LEU A 16 25.52 -3.11 13.96
C LEU A 16 26.03 -2.03 13.02
N ALA A 17 27.30 -1.70 13.21
CA ALA A 17 28.03 -0.69 12.46
C ALA A 17 28.04 -1.04 10.97
N TRP A 18 27.58 -0.11 10.14
CA TRP A 18 27.85 -0.09 8.71
C TRP A 18 28.96 0.93 8.47
N GLN A 19 30.13 0.45 8.04
CA GLN A 19 31.28 1.26 7.67
C GLN A 19 31.20 1.58 6.17
N PRO A 20 31.16 2.86 5.75
CA PRO A 20 31.43 3.21 4.37
C PRO A 20 32.93 3.50 4.21
N SER A 21 33.63 2.67 3.45
CA SER A 21 34.90 3.06 2.83
C SER A 21 34.58 3.86 1.56
N GLY A 22 34.86 5.15 1.60
CA GLY A 22 34.84 6.01 0.43
C GLY A 22 35.83 7.15 0.61
N GLN A 23 36.91 7.15 -0.17
CA GLN A 23 37.71 8.35 -0.43
C GLN A 23 37.80 8.52 -1.95
N GLY A 24 37.20 9.59 -2.46
CA GLY A 24 37.28 9.96 -3.87
C GLY A 24 36.24 11.00 -4.28
N ILE A 25 36.61 12.28 -4.11
CA ILE A 25 36.46 13.44 -5.02
C ILE A 25 35.35 13.28 -6.10
N ILE A 26 34.35 14.16 -6.19
CA ILE A 26 34.36 15.39 -7.03
C ILE A 26 33.31 16.40 -6.52
N ASP A 27 33.73 17.66 -6.41
CA ASP A 27 32.90 18.87 -6.38
C ASP A 27 32.13 19.07 -7.69
N SER A 28 30.80 19.23 -7.64
CA SER A 28 29.97 20.12 -8.49
C SER A 28 28.51 19.69 -8.48
N LEU A 29 27.66 20.35 -7.67
CA LEU A 29 26.22 20.51 -7.92
C LEU A 29 25.60 21.48 -6.90
N LEU A 30 25.90 22.77 -7.04
CA LEU A 30 25.11 23.86 -6.47
C LEU A 30 23.98 24.19 -7.45
N ALA A 31 22.83 23.54 -7.32
CA ALA A 31 21.51 24.02 -7.76
C ALA A 31 20.43 22.94 -7.51
N LEU A 32 20.00 22.77 -6.26
CA LEU A 32 18.70 22.15 -5.90
C LEU A 32 18.39 22.34 -4.41
N ASP A 33 18.73 23.51 -3.88
CA ASP A 33 18.31 23.90 -2.53
C ASP A 33 17.01 24.67 -2.69
N HIS A 34 15.86 23.99 -2.56
CA HIS A 34 14.48 24.50 -2.31
C HIS A 34 13.40 23.40 -2.41
N MET A 35 13.74 22.11 -2.46
CA MET A 35 12.76 21.06 -2.13
C MET A 35 12.61 21.00 -0.62
N GLY A 36 11.75 21.88 -0.08
CA GLY A 36 11.36 21.88 1.32
C GLY A 36 11.07 20.46 1.80
N ARG A 37 11.69 20.09 2.93
CA ARG A 37 11.45 18.85 3.66
C ARG A 37 9.95 18.62 3.77
N MET A 38 9.39 17.77 2.92
CA MET A 38 8.01 17.34 3.06
C MET A 38 7.89 16.66 4.43
N PRO A 39 6.88 17.00 5.24
CA PRO A 39 6.67 16.36 6.53
C PRO A 39 6.53 14.86 6.30
N VAL A 40 7.50 14.09 6.80
CA VAL A 40 7.40 12.63 6.83
C VAL A 40 6.45 12.30 7.96
N ALA A 41 5.18 12.08 7.64
CA ALA A 41 4.26 11.51 8.60
C ALA A 41 4.67 10.05 8.82
N TYR A 42 5.14 9.76 10.02
CA TYR A 42 5.38 8.39 10.49
C TYR A 42 4.08 7.82 11.01
N PHE A 43 3.76 6.60 10.59
CA PHE A 43 2.53 5.93 10.94
C PHE A 43 2.78 4.96 12.11
N ARG A 44 1.89 4.98 13.11
CA ARG A 44 1.88 4.05 14.23
C ARG A 44 0.48 3.48 14.42
N VAL A 45 0.35 2.16 14.26
CA VAL A 45 -0.82 1.41 14.71
C VAL A 45 -0.70 1.30 16.24
N ASN A 46 -1.76 1.60 17.01
CA ASN A 46 -1.85 1.49 18.49
C ASN A 46 -1.41 2.69 19.36
N ASP A 47 -1.27 3.91 18.84
CA ASP A 47 -1.09 5.08 19.71
C ASP A 47 -2.43 5.77 19.99
N GLU A 48 -2.95 5.60 21.21
CA GLU A 48 -4.21 6.22 21.65
C GLU A 48 -4.03 7.67 22.16
N SER A 49 -2.80 8.18 22.21
CA SER A 49 -2.50 9.50 22.82
C SER A 49 -2.58 10.68 21.86
N GLY A 50 -3.04 10.47 20.62
CA GLY A 50 -3.18 11.55 19.63
C GLY A 50 -4.23 12.61 20.03
N PRO A 51 -3.98 13.90 19.76
CA PRO A 51 -4.95 14.96 20.06
C PRO A 51 -6.26 14.68 19.32
N LYS A 52 -7.36 14.75 20.08
CA LYS A 52 -8.73 14.62 19.58
C LYS A 52 -8.92 15.66 18.47
N ALA A 53 -9.12 15.21 17.23
CA ALA A 53 -9.34 16.11 16.10
C ALA A 53 -10.51 17.05 16.45
N ALA A 54 -10.26 18.36 16.39
CA ALA A 54 -11.30 19.36 16.62
C ALA A 54 -12.42 19.16 15.60
N ASP A 55 -13.66 19.21 16.06
CA ASP A 55 -14.83 19.12 15.19
C ASP A 55 -14.76 20.21 14.12
N PRO A 56 -14.78 19.85 12.82
CA PRO A 56 -14.78 20.85 11.76
C PRO A 56 -16.12 21.59 11.80
N ALA A 57 -16.08 22.82 12.32
CA ALA A 57 -17.20 23.75 12.33
C ALA A 57 -17.79 23.88 10.90
N GLY A 58 -19.12 23.81 10.83
CA GLY A 58 -19.90 23.61 9.62
C GLY A 58 -19.56 24.57 8.47
N LEU A 59 -19.21 23.98 7.32
CA LEU A 59 -19.18 24.69 6.05
C LEU A 59 -20.55 24.55 5.35
N PRO A 60 -21.12 25.66 4.84
CA PRO A 60 -22.42 25.66 4.17
C PRO A 60 -22.40 24.81 2.89
N GLY A 61 -23.44 23.99 2.76
CA GLY A 61 -23.58 22.97 1.71
C GLY A 61 -23.69 23.57 0.32
N ASN A 62 -22.67 23.33 -0.50
CA ASN A 62 -22.69 23.56 -1.94
C ASN A 62 -23.01 22.22 -2.64
N SER A 63 -24.23 22.11 -3.14
CA SER A 63 -24.91 20.89 -3.63
C SER A 63 -24.48 20.39 -5.01
N SER A 64 -23.27 20.74 -5.45
CA SER A 64 -22.71 20.28 -6.73
C SER A 64 -21.29 19.75 -6.56
N ARG A 65 -21.04 19.01 -5.48
CA ARG A 65 -19.86 18.15 -5.43
C ARG A 65 -20.08 17.03 -6.46
N PRO A 66 -19.24 16.91 -7.51
CA PRO A 66 -19.33 15.78 -8.44
C PRO A 66 -19.40 14.52 -7.59
N ALA A 67 -20.46 13.73 -7.80
CA ALA A 67 -20.83 12.58 -7.00
C ALA A 67 -19.55 11.90 -6.56
N ALA A 68 -19.24 11.95 -5.26
CA ALA A 68 -17.95 11.53 -4.73
C ALA A 68 -17.63 10.19 -5.37
N ILE A 69 -16.73 10.20 -6.36
CA ILE A 69 -16.50 9.04 -7.21
C ILE A 69 -16.13 7.96 -6.23
N ASN A 70 -16.90 6.87 -6.23
CA ASN A 70 -16.72 5.80 -5.26
C ASN A 70 -15.28 5.31 -5.41
N ILE A 71 -14.41 5.80 -4.52
CA ILE A 71 -12.95 5.65 -4.65
C ILE A 71 -12.59 4.17 -4.64
N ILE A 72 -13.34 3.38 -3.86
CA ILE A 72 -13.23 1.93 -3.79
C ILE A 72 -13.56 1.32 -5.15
N SER A 73 -14.65 1.74 -5.82
CA SER A 73 -14.98 1.28 -7.17
C SER A 73 -13.85 1.59 -8.16
N SER A 74 -13.29 2.81 -8.14
CA SER A 74 -12.15 3.18 -8.99
C SER A 74 -10.88 2.39 -8.67
N ILE A 75 -10.64 2.04 -7.40
CA ILE A 75 -9.52 1.19 -7.00
C ILE A 75 -9.73 -0.23 -7.53
N LEU A 76 -10.91 -0.80 -7.30
CA LEU A 76 -11.28 -2.14 -7.72
C LEU A 76 -11.16 -2.32 -9.23
N SER A 77 -11.59 -1.34 -10.03
CA SER A 77 -11.44 -1.38 -11.49
C SER A 77 -9.99 -1.31 -11.97
N GLY A 78 -9.07 -0.82 -11.13
CA GLY A 78 -7.64 -0.74 -11.43
C GLY A 78 -6.80 -1.86 -10.81
N ILE A 79 -7.41 -2.86 -10.18
CA ILE A 79 -6.70 -4.06 -9.72
C ILE A 79 -6.47 -4.98 -10.92
N ASP A 80 -5.25 -4.93 -11.46
CA ASP A 80 -4.77 -5.83 -12.51
C ASP A 80 -3.83 -6.92 -11.96
N GLU A 81 -3.27 -7.75 -12.84
CA GLU A 81 -2.35 -8.84 -12.44
C GLU A 81 -1.07 -8.32 -11.76
N ALA A 82 -0.59 -7.11 -12.12
CA ALA A 82 0.58 -6.52 -11.49
C ALA A 82 0.28 -6.08 -10.04
N VAL A 83 -0.90 -5.52 -9.81
CA VAL A 83 -1.40 -5.20 -8.46
C VAL A 83 -1.62 -6.48 -7.63
N VAL A 84 -2.27 -7.49 -8.20
CA VAL A 84 -2.49 -8.80 -7.55
C VAL A 84 -1.17 -9.48 -7.19
N LYS A 85 -0.14 -9.34 -8.04
CA LYS A 85 1.21 -9.85 -7.73
C LYS A 85 1.78 -9.23 -6.45
N GLU A 86 1.63 -7.93 -6.23
CA GLU A 86 2.08 -7.28 -4.99
C GLU A 86 1.28 -7.74 -3.76
N PHE A 87 -0.02 -7.98 -3.91
CA PHE A 87 -0.84 -8.58 -2.85
C PHE A 87 -0.39 -10.00 -2.50
N ARG A 88 -0.06 -10.82 -3.51
CA ARG A 88 0.54 -12.16 -3.29
C ARG A 88 1.86 -12.04 -2.54
N THR A 89 2.71 -11.07 -2.86
CA THR A 89 3.97 -10.84 -2.15
C THR A 89 3.73 -10.56 -0.68
N ALA A 90 2.82 -9.62 -0.36
CA ALA A 90 2.47 -9.33 1.04
C ALA A 90 1.85 -10.54 1.77
N TRP A 91 0.98 -11.31 1.09
CA TRP A 91 0.41 -12.54 1.65
C TRP A 91 1.46 -13.62 1.94
N LYS A 92 2.50 -13.73 1.10
CA LYS A 92 3.63 -14.62 1.37
C LYS A 92 4.46 -14.15 2.57
N VAL A 93 4.66 -12.84 2.72
CA VAL A 93 5.38 -12.25 3.87
C VAL A 93 4.71 -12.58 5.21
N SER A 94 3.38 -12.63 5.25
CA SER A 94 2.63 -13.08 6.45
C SER A 94 2.65 -14.60 6.68
N GLY A 95 3.44 -15.35 5.91
CA GLY A 95 3.44 -16.81 5.93
C GLY A 95 2.08 -17.37 5.54
N SER A 96 1.40 -16.75 4.56
CA SER A 96 0.02 -17.08 4.18
C SER A 96 -0.95 -17.01 5.36
N GLY A 97 -0.78 -15.98 6.21
CA GLY A 97 -1.57 -15.75 7.41
C GLY A 97 -1.32 -16.74 8.56
N ILE A 98 -0.31 -17.60 8.46
CA ILE A 98 0.08 -18.52 9.55
C ILE A 98 0.94 -17.78 10.59
N MET A 99 1.76 -16.83 10.14
CA MET A 99 2.62 -16.07 11.04
C MET A 99 1.87 -14.89 11.64
N LYS A 100 2.26 -14.47 12.85
CA LYS A 100 1.79 -13.23 13.49
C LYS A 100 2.47 -11.98 12.90
N ARG A 101 2.71 -11.99 11.58
CA ARG A 101 3.36 -10.93 10.82
C ARG A 101 2.41 -10.43 9.75
N GLU A 102 2.42 -9.12 9.52
CA GLU A 102 1.59 -8.50 8.51
C GLU A 102 2.48 -8.00 7.36
N GLY A 103 2.13 -8.37 6.13
CA GLY A 103 2.62 -7.69 4.93
C GLY A 103 1.74 -6.48 4.60
N VAL A 104 2.37 -5.39 4.17
CA VAL A 104 1.71 -4.15 3.73
C VAL A 104 1.97 -3.89 2.25
N VAL A 105 0.96 -3.38 1.55
CA VAL A 105 1.02 -2.88 0.18
C VAL A 105 0.41 -1.48 0.14
N LEU A 106 1.12 -0.55 -0.48
CA LEU A 106 0.62 0.80 -0.74
C LEU A 106 0.17 0.89 -2.19
N LEU A 107 -1.06 1.38 -2.42
CA LEU A 107 -1.56 1.67 -3.75
C LEU A 107 -1.37 3.15 -4.06
N TYR A 108 -0.70 3.42 -5.18
CA TYR A 108 -0.41 4.76 -5.66
C TYR A 108 -1.22 5.07 -6.91
N ARG A 109 -1.77 6.28 -6.98
CA ARG A 109 -2.26 6.86 -8.23
C ARG A 109 -1.08 7.43 -9.02
N MET A 110 -0.97 7.04 -10.28
CA MET A 110 0.04 7.57 -11.20
C MET A 110 -0.52 8.74 -12.01
N PRO A 111 0.33 9.63 -12.57
CA PRO A 111 -0.08 10.58 -13.60
C PRO A 111 -0.69 9.80 -14.77
N GLY A 112 -1.93 10.12 -15.16
CA GLY A 112 -2.71 9.34 -16.14
C GLY A 112 -3.76 8.41 -15.55
N GLY A 113 -3.86 8.34 -14.22
CA GLY A 113 -4.97 7.66 -13.54
C GLY A 113 -4.77 6.15 -13.31
N SER A 114 -3.71 5.55 -13.84
CA SER A 114 -3.36 4.15 -13.54
C SER A 114 -2.98 3.96 -12.05
N ILE A 115 -3.08 2.72 -11.59
CA ILE A 115 -2.73 2.32 -10.22
C ILE A 115 -1.41 1.57 -10.24
N LYS A 116 -0.52 1.91 -9.31
CA LYS A 116 0.71 1.16 -9.04
C LYS A 116 0.65 0.64 -7.62
N ALA A 117 0.85 -0.66 -7.44
CA ALA A 117 1.01 -1.27 -6.12
C ALA A 117 2.50 -1.41 -5.76
N ARG A 118 2.82 -1.35 -4.46
CA ARG A 118 4.16 -1.68 -3.95
C ARG A 118 4.05 -2.35 -2.59
N SER A 119 4.47 -3.60 -2.50
CA SER A 119 4.70 -4.27 -1.24
C SER A 119 5.85 -3.59 -0.49
N GLN A 120 5.63 -3.35 0.80
CA GLN A 120 6.61 -2.74 1.69
C GLN A 120 7.55 -3.79 2.32
N GLY A 121 7.40 -5.07 1.97
CA GLY A 121 8.19 -6.16 2.54
C GLY A 121 7.75 -6.51 3.97
N CYS A 122 8.72 -6.99 4.76
CA CYS A 122 8.53 -7.30 6.18
C CYS A 122 9.12 -6.16 7.02
N SER A 123 8.36 -5.63 7.98
CA SER A 123 8.93 -4.84 9.07
C SER A 123 9.35 -5.80 10.20
N ASN A 124 10.37 -5.43 10.99
CA ASN A 124 10.65 -6.05 12.29
C ASN A 124 9.79 -5.41 13.40
N GLU A 125 8.78 -4.64 13.02
CA GLU A 125 7.91 -3.92 13.94
C GLU A 125 6.80 -4.87 14.41
N TYR A 126 6.68 -5.06 15.72
CA TYR A 126 5.66 -5.94 16.28
C TYR A 126 4.28 -5.29 16.16
N ARG A 127 3.40 -5.89 15.33
CA ARG A 127 2.00 -5.44 15.09
C ARG A 127 1.89 -3.99 14.59
N GLN A 128 2.95 -3.48 13.95
CA GLN A 128 3.02 -2.11 13.46
C GLN A 128 3.76 -2.11 12.13
N PHE A 129 3.46 -1.10 11.31
CA PHE A 129 4.19 -0.87 10.09
C PHE A 129 4.36 0.63 9.89
N THR A 130 5.60 1.08 9.79
CA THR A 130 5.93 2.47 9.57
C THR A 130 6.32 2.71 8.12
N PHE A 131 5.69 3.67 7.46
CA PHE A 131 6.06 4.09 6.11
C PHE A 131 5.86 5.60 5.92
N PRO A 132 6.64 6.24 5.03
CA PRO A 132 6.45 7.65 4.72
C PRO A 132 5.15 7.84 3.93
N TRP A 133 4.23 8.66 4.46
CA TRP A 133 3.02 9.02 3.73
C TRP A 133 3.35 9.84 2.47
N LYS A 134 2.66 9.54 1.36
CA LYS A 134 2.74 10.32 0.13
C LYS A 134 1.33 10.70 -0.34
N PRO A 135 1.10 11.93 -0.81
CA PRO A 135 -0.23 12.38 -1.23
C PRO A 135 -0.88 11.55 -2.35
N ASN A 136 -0.09 10.81 -3.13
CA ASN A 136 -0.60 9.94 -4.18
C ASN A 136 -0.92 8.51 -3.71
N ILE A 137 -0.79 8.21 -2.42
CA ILE A 137 -1.33 6.97 -1.83
C ILE A 137 -2.84 7.09 -1.82
N ILE A 138 -3.52 6.16 -2.49
CA ILE A 138 -4.99 6.13 -2.60
C ILE A 138 -5.62 5.01 -1.77
N ALA A 139 -4.81 4.08 -1.26
CA ALA A 139 -5.25 3.03 -0.36
C ALA A 139 -4.05 2.35 0.33
N VAL A 140 -4.34 1.77 1.50
CA VAL A 140 -3.43 0.87 2.21
C VAL A 140 -4.06 -0.51 2.21
N VAL A 141 -3.26 -1.53 1.88
CA VAL A 141 -3.68 -2.94 1.97
C VAL A 141 -2.72 -3.64 2.91
N HIS A 142 -3.23 -4.32 3.93
CA HIS A 142 -2.41 -5.17 4.79
C HIS A 142 -3.03 -6.54 4.96
N THR A 143 -2.28 -7.44 5.58
CA THR A 143 -2.70 -8.83 5.77
C THR A 143 -2.96 -9.08 7.24
N HIS A 144 -3.98 -9.89 7.53
CA HIS A 144 -4.29 -10.35 8.88
C HIS A 144 -3.95 -11.84 9.03
N PRO A 145 -3.49 -12.27 10.22
CA PRO A 145 -3.42 -13.68 10.57
C PRO A 145 -4.73 -14.44 10.33
N ASN A 146 -4.64 -15.75 10.13
CA ASN A 146 -5.79 -16.59 9.81
C ASN A 146 -6.76 -16.79 10.99
N ASP A 147 -6.24 -16.64 12.20
CA ASP A 147 -6.90 -16.78 13.49
C ASP A 147 -7.44 -15.45 14.07
N SER A 148 -7.08 -14.29 13.51
CA SER A 148 -7.57 -12.97 13.95
C SER A 148 -8.88 -12.55 13.28
N ASP A 149 -9.53 -11.46 13.71
CA ASP A 149 -10.67 -10.90 12.96
C ASP A 149 -10.21 -10.47 11.55
N PRO A 150 -10.88 -10.89 10.47
CA PRO A 150 -10.49 -10.54 9.11
C PRO A 150 -10.80 -9.08 8.74
N ARG A 151 -11.65 -8.39 9.51
CA ARG A 151 -12.06 -7.01 9.26
C ARG A 151 -10.94 -6.04 9.67
N PRO A 152 -10.84 -4.86 9.02
CA PRO A 152 -10.01 -3.78 9.52
C PRO A 152 -10.34 -3.47 10.98
N THR A 153 -9.30 -3.25 11.78
CA THR A 153 -9.39 -2.92 13.19
C THR A 153 -9.91 -1.50 13.41
N ARG A 154 -10.11 -1.12 14.68
CA ARG A 154 -10.46 0.26 15.03
C ARG A 154 -9.33 1.21 14.70
N GLU A 155 -8.09 0.78 14.89
CA GLU A 155 -6.88 1.54 14.57
C GLU A 155 -6.78 1.79 13.07
N ASP A 156 -7.05 0.76 12.25
CA ASP A 156 -7.14 0.91 10.79
C ASP A 156 -8.20 1.94 10.41
N SER A 157 -9.38 1.87 11.04
CA SER A 157 -10.48 2.81 10.77
C SER A 157 -10.09 4.26 11.09
N ARG A 158 -9.42 4.50 12.23
CA ARG A 158 -8.91 5.83 12.61
C ARG A 158 -7.94 6.40 11.57
N VAL A 159 -7.15 5.53 10.94
CA VAL A 159 -6.11 5.89 9.97
C VAL A 159 -6.74 6.19 8.62
N ALA A 160 -7.66 5.31 8.18
CA ALA A 160 -8.47 5.53 7.01
C ALA A 160 -9.19 6.89 7.09
N ASP A 161 -9.76 7.20 8.26
CA ASP A 161 -10.45 8.45 8.53
C ASP A 161 -9.52 9.65 8.50
N ARG A 162 -8.36 9.54 9.15
CA ARG A 162 -7.37 10.62 9.21
C ARG A 162 -6.83 11.00 7.83
N PHE A 163 -6.57 10.00 6.99
CA PHE A 163 -5.98 10.22 5.66
C PHE A 163 -7.00 10.23 4.52
N ALA A 164 -8.29 10.02 4.84
CA ALA A 164 -9.37 9.90 3.87
C ALA A 164 -9.07 8.87 2.75
N VAL A 165 -8.41 7.76 3.07
CA VAL A 165 -8.17 6.65 2.15
C VAL A 165 -8.79 5.35 2.67
N PRO A 166 -9.33 4.48 1.79
CA PRO A 166 -9.76 3.15 2.20
C PRO A 166 -8.57 2.30 2.68
N ILE A 167 -8.83 1.49 3.72
CA ILE A 167 -7.91 0.47 4.19
C ILE A 167 -8.51 -0.91 3.92
N PHE A 168 -7.71 -1.77 3.31
CA PHE A 168 -8.10 -3.11 2.95
C PHE A 168 -7.33 -4.14 3.78
N THR A 169 -8.00 -5.21 4.16
CA THR A 169 -7.38 -6.35 4.83
C THR A 169 -7.52 -7.60 3.98
N ILE A 170 -6.43 -8.36 3.88
CA ILE A 170 -6.38 -9.68 3.22
C ILE A 170 -6.17 -10.76 4.28
N THR A 171 -6.97 -11.81 4.23
CA THR A 171 -6.86 -13.01 5.09
C THR A 171 -7.39 -14.24 4.34
N ARG A 172 -7.22 -15.46 4.88
CA ARG A 172 -7.80 -16.67 4.24
C ARG A 172 -9.30 -16.57 3.94
N ARG A 173 -10.03 -15.73 4.68
CA ARG A 173 -11.49 -15.55 4.52
C ARG A 173 -11.88 -14.60 3.40
N GLY A 174 -10.94 -13.85 2.81
CA GLY A 174 -11.23 -12.89 1.77
C GLY A 174 -10.50 -11.57 1.89
N MET A 175 -10.98 -10.59 1.13
CA MET A 175 -10.58 -9.20 1.21
C MET A 175 -11.72 -8.37 1.80
N PHE A 176 -11.41 -7.56 2.80
CA PHE A 176 -12.34 -6.62 3.42
C PHE A 176 -11.83 -5.20 3.21
N VAL A 177 -12.72 -4.23 3.27
CA VAL A 177 -12.38 -2.81 3.16
C VAL A 177 -13.13 -2.03 4.22
N TYR A 178 -12.46 -1.08 4.84
CA TYR A 178 -13.09 0.01 5.57
C TYR A 178 -13.13 1.24 4.67
N ASP A 179 -14.33 1.76 4.46
CA ASP A 179 -14.57 2.98 3.69
C ASP A 179 -14.68 4.18 4.62
N PRO A 180 -13.71 5.12 4.62
CA PRO A 180 -13.75 6.29 5.48
C PRO A 180 -14.86 7.29 5.12
N ALA A 181 -15.42 7.22 3.91
CA ALA A 181 -16.52 8.09 3.51
C ALA A 181 -17.85 7.63 4.12
N THR A 182 -18.08 6.31 4.17
CA THR A 182 -19.33 5.73 4.68
C THR A 182 -19.22 5.17 6.10
N LYS A 183 -18.00 5.10 6.66
CA LYS A 183 -17.68 4.48 7.96
C LYS A 183 -18.08 3.01 8.05
N LYS A 184 -18.18 2.32 6.90
CA LYS A 184 -18.63 0.93 6.82
C LYS A 184 -17.50 0.00 6.46
N VAL A 185 -17.50 -1.17 7.08
CA VAL A 185 -16.69 -2.31 6.67
C VAL A 185 -17.50 -3.18 5.72
N SER A 186 -16.94 -3.49 4.55
CA SER A 186 -17.55 -4.37 3.55
C SER A 186 -16.59 -5.49 3.17
N ARG A 187 -17.12 -6.67 2.84
CA ARG A 187 -16.35 -7.76 2.23
C ARG A 187 -16.40 -7.63 0.72
N LEU A 188 -15.25 -7.54 0.07
CA LEU A 188 -15.13 -7.34 -1.37
C LEU A 188 -14.98 -8.67 -2.12
N PHE A 189 -14.04 -9.49 -1.67
CA PHE A 189 -13.79 -10.82 -2.24
C PHE A 189 -13.96 -11.89 -1.17
N LYS A 190 -14.58 -13.00 -1.54
CA LYS A 190 -14.64 -14.20 -0.69
C LYS A 190 -13.42 -15.08 -0.98
N ASN A 191 -12.82 -15.64 0.07
CA ASN A 191 -11.64 -16.51 -0.04
C ASN A 191 -10.46 -15.83 -0.78
N LEU A 192 -9.43 -16.61 -1.14
CA LEU A 192 -8.22 -16.13 -1.80
C LEU A 192 -8.03 -16.72 -3.20
N ASP A 193 -9.10 -17.20 -3.85
CA ASP A 193 -9.01 -17.78 -5.19
C ASP A 193 -8.49 -16.76 -6.22
N TRP A 194 -8.84 -15.49 -6.04
CA TRP A 194 -8.36 -14.36 -6.85
C TRP A 194 -6.87 -14.01 -6.63
N LEU A 195 -6.25 -14.50 -5.54
CA LEU A 195 -4.81 -14.40 -5.32
C LEU A 195 -4.04 -15.59 -5.92
N LYS A 196 -4.70 -16.63 -6.41
CA LYS A 196 -3.97 -17.74 -7.04
C LYS A 196 -3.38 -17.24 -8.36
N PRO A 197 -2.12 -17.58 -8.70
CA PRO A 197 -1.64 -17.38 -10.06
C PRO A 197 -2.60 -18.08 -11.02
N PRO A 198 -2.86 -17.50 -12.21
CA PRO A 198 -3.60 -18.22 -13.24
C PRO A 198 -2.90 -19.57 -13.43
N ALA A 199 -3.66 -20.66 -13.29
CA ALA A 199 -3.13 -22.01 -13.44
C ALA A 199 -2.33 -22.03 -14.74
N ASN A 200 -1.01 -22.26 -14.63
CA ASN A 200 -0.03 -22.03 -15.68
C ASN A 200 -0.71 -22.09 -17.05
N ILE A 201 -0.84 -20.93 -17.71
CA ILE A 201 -0.77 -20.94 -19.16
C ILE A 201 0.59 -21.62 -19.36
N GLN A 202 0.58 -22.91 -19.69
CA GLN A 202 1.76 -23.53 -20.22
C GLN A 202 2.00 -22.68 -21.46
N VAL A 203 2.87 -21.69 -21.32
CA VAL A 203 3.52 -21.05 -22.44
C VAL A 203 4.19 -22.25 -23.05
N SER A 204 3.51 -22.85 -24.03
CA SER A 204 4.08 -23.87 -24.88
C SER A 204 5.31 -23.14 -25.36
N THR A 205 6.46 -23.49 -24.80
CA THR A 205 7.76 -23.07 -25.28
C THR A 205 7.79 -23.71 -26.63
N GLY A 206 7.22 -22.99 -27.61
CA GLY A 206 7.21 -23.38 -28.98
C GLY A 206 8.67 -23.58 -29.29
N LYS A 207 9.07 -24.85 -29.39
CA LYS A 207 10.19 -25.25 -30.23
C LYS A 207 9.99 -24.43 -31.49
N ARG A 208 10.80 -23.40 -31.68
CA ARG A 208 10.89 -22.72 -32.97
C ARG A 208 11.29 -23.82 -33.94
N GLU A 209 10.32 -24.30 -34.69
CA GLU A 209 10.56 -25.17 -35.81
C GLU A 209 11.49 -24.40 -36.77
N PRO A 210 12.67 -24.91 -37.11
CA PRO A 210 13.58 -24.20 -37.98
C PRO A 210 12.92 -24.07 -39.34
N THR A 211 12.62 -22.83 -39.74
CA THR A 211 12.12 -22.45 -41.06
C THR A 211 12.99 -23.06 -42.15
N LYS A 212 12.49 -24.12 -42.79
CA LYS A 212 13.04 -24.66 -44.03
C LYS A 212 12.38 -23.97 -45.23
N LYS A 213 13.26 -23.22 -45.90
CA LYS A 213 13.33 -22.86 -47.32
C LYS A 213 12.35 -21.83 -47.91
N PRO A 214 12.89 -20.90 -48.74
CA PRO A 214 12.12 -19.91 -49.45
C PRO A 214 11.32 -20.55 -50.59
N PHE A 215 10.12 -20.03 -50.79
CA PHE A 215 9.25 -20.35 -51.91
C PHE A 215 9.82 -19.72 -53.19
N THR A 216 10.13 -20.54 -54.19
CA THR A 216 10.49 -20.09 -55.54
C THR A 216 9.21 -19.91 -56.34
N VAL A 217 9.11 -18.79 -57.08
CA VAL A 217 8.02 -18.51 -58.01
C VAL A 217 8.48 -18.94 -59.40
N GLU A 218 7.69 -19.79 -60.06
CA GLU A 218 7.64 -19.93 -61.53
C GLU A 218 6.22 -19.61 -62.00
#